data_AF-A0A4Q3IQ28-F1
#
_entry.id   AF-A0A4Q3IQ28-F1
#
_cell.length_a   1.000
_cell.length_b   1.000
_cell.length_c   1.000
_cell.angle_alpha   90.00
_cell.angle_beta   90.00
_cell.angle_gamma   90.00
#
_symmetry.space_group_name_H-M   'P 1'
#
loop_
_entity.id
_entity.type
_entity.pdbx_description
1 polymer ?
#
loop_
_entity_poly.entity_id
_entity_poly.type
_entity_poly.pdbx_seq_one_letter_code
_entity_poly.pdbx_strand_id
1 'polypeptide(L)'
;MRTLDLGFKAHVESGATTLATCWRIARTDGVVLGFTDHDEPLLFDGTTFHPMLEGGEASQKLGPQTDTSEVVGVLTSDAIAEDDILLGRFDGAQVETWRVNWRDASQRLLQRRASIGEITREDGVFRAELRSAQQALNQVRGQLYQALCDAELGDARCGVDLGESEFRAEAVVVDVRDRFRIAVSGVEAYAEQWFGFGTVTWQTGQRAGLRDRVVSHQRLGEVDIFGFGAPVGDWVVTGDALVATAGCDRRLATC
;
A
#
# COMPACT_ATOMS: atom_id res chain seq x y z
N MET A 1 -19.35 25.74 -6.69
CA MET A 1 -18.28 26.58 -6.12
C MET A 1 -17.81 25.93 -4.83
N ARG A 2 -16.49 25.86 -4.60
CA ARG A 2 -15.95 25.41 -3.31
C ARG A 2 -16.05 26.53 -2.28
N THR A 3 -16.55 26.23 -1.10
CA THR A 3 -16.55 27.16 0.04
C THR A 3 -15.13 27.21 0.62
N LEU A 4 -14.54 28.41 0.67
CA LEU A 4 -13.24 28.64 1.28
C LEU A 4 -13.41 29.06 2.73
N ASP A 5 -12.47 28.66 3.59
CA ASP A 5 -12.37 29.23 4.93
C ASP A 5 -12.16 30.75 4.85
N LEU A 6 -12.73 31.48 5.80
CA LEU A 6 -12.73 32.95 5.79
C LEU A 6 -11.32 33.53 5.78
N GLY A 7 -10.39 32.95 6.54
CA GLY A 7 -8.99 33.43 6.60
C GLY A 7 -8.27 33.22 5.28
N PHE A 8 -8.41 32.03 4.68
CA PHE A 8 -7.80 31.72 3.39
C PHE A 8 -8.41 32.55 2.24
N LYS A 9 -9.74 32.76 2.26
CA LYS A 9 -10.43 33.59 1.28
C LYS A 9 -9.91 35.03 1.31
N ALA A 10 -9.86 35.64 2.49
CA ALA A 10 -9.35 37.00 2.65
C ALA A 10 -7.90 37.14 2.17
N HIS A 11 -7.06 36.12 2.42
CA HIS A 11 -5.69 36.10 1.93
C HIS A 11 -5.62 36.06 0.41
N VAL A 12 -6.35 35.14 -0.24
CA VAL A 12 -6.38 35.05 -1.71
C VAL A 12 -6.89 36.35 -2.34
N GLU A 13 -7.93 36.95 -1.77
CA GLU A 13 -8.49 38.23 -2.25
C GLU A 13 -7.53 39.42 -2.06
N SER A 14 -6.57 39.33 -1.13
CA SER A 14 -5.56 40.38 -0.92
C SER A 14 -4.54 40.49 -2.08
N GLY A 15 -4.41 39.45 -2.90
CA GLY A 15 -3.43 39.39 -3.99
C GLY A 15 -1.99 39.04 -3.55
N ALA A 16 -1.77 38.68 -2.28
CA ALA A 16 -0.47 38.25 -1.80
C ALA A 16 -0.01 36.93 -2.46
N THR A 17 1.28 36.84 -2.78
CA THR A 17 1.89 35.69 -3.49
C THR A 17 2.47 34.64 -2.55
N THR A 18 2.11 34.67 -1.27
CA THR A 18 2.76 33.87 -0.22
C THR A 18 2.16 32.47 -0.09
N LEU A 19 1.76 31.89 -1.22
CA LEU A 19 1.10 30.59 -1.27
C LEU A 19 2.06 29.51 -1.75
N ALA A 20 2.20 28.46 -0.94
CA ALA A 20 2.91 27.22 -1.23
C ALA A 20 1.92 26.08 -1.44
N THR A 21 2.38 25.04 -2.13
CA THR A 21 1.72 23.75 -2.24
C THR A 21 2.34 22.79 -1.24
N CYS A 22 1.50 22.05 -0.53
CA CYS A 22 1.92 21.00 0.39
C CYS A 22 1.26 19.68 0.01
N TRP A 23 2.02 18.59 -0.01
CA TRP A 23 1.53 17.24 -0.25
C TRP A 23 1.72 16.40 0.99
N ARG A 24 0.65 15.73 1.43
CA ARG A 24 0.72 14.73 2.51
C ARG A 24 0.46 13.37 1.92
N ILE A 25 1.39 12.44 2.10
CA ILE A 25 1.24 11.04 1.72
C ILE A 25 1.07 10.22 3.00
N ALA A 26 -0.04 9.50 3.12
CA ALA A 26 -0.31 8.60 4.25
C ALA A 26 -0.35 7.15 3.75
N ARG A 27 0.63 6.35 4.18
CA ARG A 27 0.73 4.92 3.89
C ARG A 27 -0.22 4.11 4.77
N THR A 28 -0.54 2.89 4.34
CA THR A 28 -1.45 1.98 5.07
C THR A 28 -0.84 1.45 6.37
N ASP A 29 0.49 1.48 6.48
CA ASP A 29 1.24 1.12 7.69
C ASP A 29 1.39 2.27 8.70
N GLY A 30 0.73 3.41 8.46
CA GLY A 30 0.67 4.54 9.37
C GLY A 30 1.81 5.55 9.20
N VAL A 31 2.77 5.31 8.31
CA VAL A 31 3.80 6.30 7.97
C VAL A 31 3.15 7.47 7.23
N VAL A 32 3.43 8.70 7.67
CA VAL A 32 2.95 9.93 7.04
C VAL A 32 4.16 10.76 6.60
N LEU A 33 4.20 11.11 5.32
CA LEU A 33 5.23 11.94 4.72
C LEU A 33 4.63 13.27 4.29
N GLY A 34 5.34 14.37 4.57
CA GLY A 34 4.94 15.72 4.17
C GLY A 34 5.98 16.36 3.27
N PHE A 35 5.53 16.92 2.14
CA PHE A 35 6.36 17.60 1.15
C PHE A 35 5.83 19.00 0.85
N THR A 36 6.70 19.95 0.53
CA THR A 36 6.28 21.29 0.08
C THR A 36 7.16 21.84 -1.03
N ASP A 37 6.59 22.70 -1.87
CA ASP A 37 7.31 23.50 -2.87
C ASP A 37 7.92 24.79 -2.27
N HIS A 38 7.70 25.03 -0.99
CA HIS A 38 8.40 26.06 -0.22
C HIS A 38 9.82 25.59 0.15
N ASP A 39 10.74 26.53 0.22
CA ASP A 39 12.14 26.34 0.59
C ASP A 39 12.37 26.12 2.09
N GLU A 40 11.38 26.42 2.94
CA GLU A 40 11.41 26.13 4.37
C GLU A 40 10.33 25.12 4.80
N PRO A 41 10.58 24.32 5.86
CA PRO A 41 9.59 23.39 6.37
C PRO A 41 8.32 24.10 6.87
N LEU A 42 7.16 23.53 6.55
CA LEU A 42 5.85 23.99 7.05
C LEU A 42 5.26 22.96 8.00
N LEU A 43 4.52 23.40 9.03
CA LEU A 43 3.91 22.51 10.03
C LEU A 43 2.42 22.80 10.17
N PHE A 44 1.58 21.78 9.93
CA PHE A 44 0.16 21.83 10.26
C PHE A 44 -0.45 20.43 10.38
N ASP A 45 -1.54 20.32 11.15
CA ASP A 45 -2.26 19.07 11.44
C ASP A 45 -1.33 17.91 11.85
N GLY A 46 -0.32 18.20 12.67
CA GLY A 46 0.63 17.20 13.18
C GLY A 46 1.63 16.65 12.15
N THR A 47 1.70 17.21 10.94
CA THR A 47 2.65 16.80 9.89
C THR A 47 3.63 17.93 9.58
N THR A 48 4.93 17.63 9.62
CA THR A 48 5.96 18.51 9.06
C THR A 48 6.10 18.23 7.57
N PHE A 49 5.99 19.28 6.77
CA PHE A 49 6.17 19.25 5.32
C PHE A 49 7.57 19.75 5.01
N HIS A 50 8.42 18.87 4.49
CA HIS A 50 9.79 19.20 4.16
C HIS A 50 9.90 19.68 2.71
N PRO A 51 10.80 20.63 2.40
CA PRO A 51 11.09 21.02 1.02
C PRO A 51 11.46 19.81 0.17
N MET A 52 10.90 19.69 -1.04
CA MET A 52 11.39 18.70 -2.00
C MET A 52 12.77 19.13 -2.52
N LEU A 53 13.79 18.28 -2.31
CA LEU A 53 15.10 18.49 -2.91
C LEU A 53 14.99 18.18 -4.42
N GLU A 54 15.31 19.20 -5.21
CA GLU A 54 15.16 19.28 -6.66
C GLU A 54 13.70 19.22 -7.15
N GLY A 55 13.26 20.36 -7.72
CA GLY A 55 11.93 20.55 -8.26
C GLY A 55 11.62 19.55 -9.36
N GLY A 56 11.01 18.43 -8.98
CA GLY A 56 10.11 17.74 -9.87
C GLY A 56 8.99 18.72 -10.19
N GLU A 57 9.06 19.36 -11.36
CA GLU A 57 7.85 19.89 -11.97
C GLU A 57 6.84 18.74 -11.91
N ALA A 58 5.79 18.90 -11.10
CA ALA A 58 4.57 18.17 -11.32
C ALA A 58 4.10 18.65 -12.68
N SER A 59 4.63 18.05 -13.75
CA SER A 59 4.22 18.32 -15.11
C SER A 59 2.78 17.86 -15.16
N GLN A 60 1.87 18.78 -14.88
CA GLN A 60 0.47 18.67 -15.17
C GLN A 60 0.36 18.61 -16.69
N LYS A 61 0.69 17.46 -17.29
CA LYS A 61 0.11 17.09 -18.57
C LYS A 61 -1.34 16.72 -18.26
N LEU A 62 -2.16 17.75 -18.08
CA LEU A 62 -3.60 17.66 -18.27
C LEU A 62 -3.80 17.36 -19.76
N GLY A 63 -3.69 16.09 -20.12
CA GLY A 63 -4.24 15.60 -21.38
C GLY A 63 -5.74 15.92 -21.39
N PRO A 64 -6.28 16.52 -22.45
CA PRO A 64 -7.69 16.85 -22.53
C PRO A 64 -8.49 15.56 -22.81
N GLN A 65 -8.60 14.67 -21.84
CA GLN A 65 -9.66 13.65 -21.81
C GLN A 65 -10.20 13.49 -20.39
N THR A 66 -11.43 13.98 -20.25
CA THR A 66 -12.39 13.74 -19.19
C THR A 66 -12.60 12.24 -18.95
N ASP A 67 -12.30 11.82 -17.71
CA ASP A 67 -13.01 10.85 -16.83
C ASP A 67 -12.08 9.96 -15.98
N THR A 68 -10.78 10.06 -16.16
CA THR A 68 -9.76 9.45 -15.26
C THR A 68 -8.59 10.41 -15.17
N SER A 69 -8.65 11.35 -14.22
CA SER A 69 -7.61 12.36 -14.03
C SER A 69 -6.35 11.74 -13.40
N GLU A 70 -5.56 11.04 -14.21
CA GLU A 70 -4.21 10.60 -13.87
C GLU A 70 -3.34 11.85 -13.71
N VAL A 71 -2.94 12.13 -12.48
CA VAL A 71 -1.84 13.07 -12.22
C VAL A 71 -0.63 12.23 -11.92
N VAL A 72 0.41 12.36 -12.74
CA VAL A 72 1.69 11.69 -12.51
C VAL A 72 2.44 12.49 -11.44
N GLY A 73 2.61 11.90 -10.26
CA GLY A 73 3.51 12.41 -9.22
C GLY A 73 4.88 11.77 -9.37
N VAL A 74 5.95 12.56 -9.31
CA VAL A 74 7.31 12.03 -9.22
C VAL A 74 7.60 11.73 -7.74
N LEU A 75 7.90 10.47 -7.42
CA LEU A 75 8.32 10.04 -6.09
C LEU A 75 9.84 10.16 -5.97
N THR A 76 10.34 11.39 -5.81
CA THR A 76 11.77 11.65 -5.59
C THR A 76 11.95 12.41 -4.29
N SER A 77 12.50 11.73 -3.29
CA SER A 77 12.96 12.33 -2.04
C SER A 77 13.80 11.30 -1.31
N ASP A 78 14.82 11.73 -0.56
CA ASP A 78 15.53 10.86 0.39
C ASP A 78 14.59 10.23 1.42
N ALA A 79 13.41 10.83 1.65
CA ALA A 79 12.36 10.30 2.51
C ALA A 79 11.56 9.14 1.90
N ILE A 80 11.73 8.85 0.61
CA ILE A 80 11.07 7.76 -0.10
C ILE A 80 12.12 6.76 -0.54
N ALA A 81 12.29 5.69 0.24
CA ALA A 81 13.21 4.61 -0.11
C ALA A 81 12.68 3.81 -1.31
N GLU A 82 13.57 3.48 -2.26
CA GLU A 82 13.23 2.63 -3.42
C GLU A 82 12.69 1.27 -2.97
N ASP A 83 13.28 0.67 -1.93
CA ASP A 83 12.84 -0.60 -1.36
C ASP A 83 11.39 -0.53 -0.85
N ASP A 84 10.97 0.60 -0.28
CA ASP A 84 9.59 0.79 0.18
C ASP A 84 8.59 0.83 -0.99
N ILE A 85 9.00 1.40 -2.12
CA ILE A 85 8.20 1.39 -3.35
C ILE A 85 8.08 -0.04 -3.88
N LEU A 86 9.21 -0.77 -3.98
CA LEU A 86 9.24 -2.13 -4.51
C LEU A 86 8.51 -3.14 -3.62
N LEU A 87 8.46 -2.89 -2.31
CA LEU A 87 7.67 -3.65 -1.34
C LEU A 87 6.16 -3.31 -1.39
N GLY A 88 5.74 -2.36 -2.23
CA GLY A 88 4.34 -1.95 -2.38
C GLY A 88 3.81 -1.14 -1.20
N ARG A 89 4.67 -0.55 -0.35
CA ARG A 89 4.23 0.20 0.84
C ARG A 89 3.50 1.51 0.47
N PHE A 90 3.67 1.98 -0.76
CA PHE A 90 2.96 3.14 -1.30
C PHE A 90 1.68 2.76 -2.06
N ASP A 91 1.39 1.48 -2.27
CA ASP A 91 0.19 1.05 -2.99
C ASP A 91 -1.07 1.47 -2.24
N GLY A 92 -1.95 2.22 -2.91
CA GLY A 92 -3.17 2.75 -2.30
C GLY A 92 -2.96 3.84 -1.25
N ALA A 93 -1.72 4.30 -1.02
CA ALA A 93 -1.43 5.38 -0.08
C ALA A 93 -2.23 6.63 -0.43
N GLN A 94 -2.76 7.30 0.59
CA GLN A 94 -3.59 8.50 0.40
C GLN A 94 -2.71 9.72 0.20
N VAL A 95 -3.03 10.54 -0.80
CA VAL A 95 -2.34 11.79 -1.11
C VAL A 95 -3.32 12.95 -0.95
N GLU A 96 -2.99 13.87 -0.04
CA GLU A 96 -3.69 15.14 0.11
C GLU A 96 -2.85 16.28 -0.48
N THR A 97 -3.44 17.06 -1.38
CA THR A 97 -2.83 18.28 -1.93
C THR A 97 -3.44 19.51 -1.28
N TRP A 98 -2.60 20.34 -0.68
CA TRP A 98 -2.98 21.54 0.06
C TRP A 98 -2.40 22.78 -0.61
N ARG A 99 -3.17 23.87 -0.60
CA ARG A 99 -2.66 25.23 -0.84
C ARG A 99 -2.56 25.94 0.49
N VAL A 100 -1.39 26.45 0.83
CA VAL A 100 -1.08 26.95 2.19
C VAL A 100 -0.43 28.32 2.07
N ASN A 101 -0.85 29.28 2.87
CA ASN A 101 -0.06 30.51 3.06
C ASN A 101 1.16 30.17 3.93
N TRP A 102 2.37 30.22 3.37
CA TRP A 102 3.57 29.86 4.11
C TRP A 102 3.90 30.84 5.25
N ARG A 103 3.34 32.06 5.24
CA ARG A 103 3.44 33.00 6.37
C ARG A 103 2.52 32.65 7.54
N ASP A 104 1.43 31.94 7.27
CA ASP A 104 0.43 31.54 8.25
C ASP A 104 -0.27 30.25 7.78
N ALA A 105 0.26 29.11 8.22
CA ALA A 105 -0.24 27.80 7.80
C ALA A 105 -1.68 27.49 8.28
N SER A 106 -2.25 28.33 9.16
CA SER A 106 -3.68 28.24 9.49
C SER A 106 -4.55 28.59 8.28
N GLN A 107 -4.06 29.46 7.39
CA GLN A 107 -4.71 29.84 6.15
C GLN A 107 -4.35 28.84 5.05
N ARG A 108 -5.18 27.80 4.92
CA ARG A 108 -4.97 26.74 3.95
C ARG A 108 -6.27 26.21 3.35
N LEU A 109 -6.13 25.52 2.23
CA LEU A 109 -7.21 24.85 1.52
C LEU A 109 -6.78 23.45 1.10
N LEU A 110 -7.55 22.43 1.49
CA LEU A 110 -7.44 21.10 0.91
C LEU A 110 -7.97 21.12 -0.53
N GLN A 111 -7.08 21.01 -1.50
CA GLN A 111 -7.41 21.06 -2.92
C GLN A 111 -7.81 19.71 -3.48
N ARG A 112 -7.18 18.62 -3.09
CA ARG A 112 -7.46 17.29 -3.65
C ARG A 112 -7.14 16.19 -2.65
N ARG A 113 -7.94 15.12 -2.72
CA ARG A 113 -7.59 13.80 -2.18
C ARG A 113 -7.49 12.83 -3.35
N ALA A 114 -6.44 12.01 -3.34
CA ALA A 114 -6.19 10.96 -4.30
C ALA A 114 -5.59 9.75 -3.58
N SER A 115 -5.53 8.61 -4.26
CA SER A 115 -4.74 7.46 -3.82
C SER A 115 -3.67 7.15 -4.85
N ILE A 116 -2.51 6.65 -4.40
CA ILE A 116 -1.49 6.13 -5.31
C ILE A 116 -2.00 4.83 -5.94
N GLY A 117 -1.94 4.78 -7.27
CA GLY A 117 -2.28 3.67 -8.13
C GLY A 117 -1.05 2.92 -8.58
N GLU A 118 -0.90 2.76 -9.89
CA GLU A 118 0.30 2.16 -10.47
C GLU A 118 1.53 3.05 -10.23
N ILE A 119 2.66 2.43 -9.90
CA ILE A 119 3.96 3.10 -9.82
C ILE A 119 4.87 2.48 -10.87
N THR A 120 5.32 3.30 -11.82
CA THR A 120 6.25 2.89 -12.88
C THR A 120 7.63 3.49 -12.65
N ARG A 121 8.66 2.81 -13.15
CA ARG A 121 10.03 3.33 -13.18
C ARG A 121 10.38 3.73 -14.60
N GLU A 122 10.64 5.01 -14.80
CA GLU A 122 11.02 5.59 -16.10
C GLU A 122 12.22 6.52 -15.90
N ASP A 123 13.26 6.37 -16.73
CA ASP A 123 14.49 7.18 -16.67
C ASP A 123 15.17 7.22 -15.29
N GLY A 124 15.07 6.13 -14.52
CA GLY A 124 15.63 6.05 -13.17
C GLY A 124 14.78 6.71 -12.08
N VAL A 125 13.59 7.21 -12.43
CA VAL A 125 12.68 7.93 -11.55
C VAL A 125 11.36 7.16 -11.39
N PHE A 126 10.80 7.16 -10.18
CA PHE A 126 9.49 6.57 -9.92
C PHE A 126 8.36 7.56 -10.20
N ARG A 127 7.38 7.12 -10.98
CA ARG A 127 6.18 7.87 -11.36
C ARG A 127 4.96 7.16 -10.82
N ALA A 128 4.18 7.85 -9.99
CA ALA A 128 2.96 7.32 -9.38
C ALA A 128 1.72 7.91 -10.07
N GLU A 129 0.80 7.02 -10.46
CA GLU A 129 -0.54 7.38 -10.90
C GLU A 129 -1.38 7.85 -9.69
N LEU A 130 -1.92 9.06 -9.73
CA LEU A 130 -2.84 9.55 -8.68
C LEU A 130 -4.30 9.35 -9.08
N ARG A 131 -4.93 8.38 -8.42
CA ARG A 131 -6.31 7.94 -8.62
C ARG A 131 -7.29 8.81 -7.85
N SER A 132 -8.36 9.25 -8.49
CA SER A 132 -9.41 10.05 -7.83
C SER A 132 -10.34 9.15 -7.01
N ALA A 133 -11.06 9.74 -6.05
CA ALA A 133 -12.07 9.01 -5.28
C ALA A 133 -13.17 8.37 -6.14
N GLN A 134 -13.41 8.88 -7.36
CA GLN A 134 -14.41 8.34 -8.28
C GLN A 134 -13.99 7.00 -8.88
N GLN A 135 -12.69 6.67 -8.93
CA GLN A 135 -12.23 5.40 -9.47
C GLN A 135 -12.75 4.19 -8.68
N ALA A 136 -13.04 4.37 -7.38
CA ALA A 136 -13.70 3.35 -6.57
C ALA A 136 -15.12 3.00 -7.09
N LEU A 137 -15.79 3.91 -7.81
CA LEU A 137 -17.11 3.69 -8.42
C LEU A 137 -17.03 2.89 -9.73
N ASN A 138 -15.86 2.87 -10.38
CA ASN A 138 -15.66 2.13 -11.64
C ASN A 138 -15.30 0.65 -11.40
N GLN A 139 -15.31 0.19 -10.15
CA GLN A 139 -15.12 -1.23 -9.85
C GLN A 139 -16.39 -2.01 -10.17
N VAL A 140 -16.25 -3.04 -11.01
CA VAL A 140 -17.35 -3.97 -11.27
C VAL A 140 -17.71 -4.67 -9.97
N ARG A 141 -18.89 -4.36 -9.44
CA ARG A 141 -19.46 -5.02 -8.27
C ARG A 141 -20.58 -5.94 -8.72
N GLY A 142 -20.47 -7.21 -8.39
CA GLY A 142 -21.45 -8.22 -8.73
C GLY A 142 -20.99 -9.59 -8.31
N GLN A 143 -21.92 -10.54 -8.32
CA GLN A 143 -21.63 -11.94 -8.04
C GLN A 143 -21.62 -12.72 -9.35
N LEU A 144 -20.61 -13.57 -9.53
CA LEU A 144 -20.58 -14.56 -10.59
C LEU A 144 -21.14 -15.87 -10.05
N TYR A 145 -22.16 -16.42 -10.71
CA TYR A 145 -22.64 -17.76 -10.43
C TYR A 145 -21.66 -18.77 -11.03
N GLN A 146 -20.97 -19.51 -10.17
CA GLN A 146 -19.95 -20.49 -10.56
C GLN A 146 -20.01 -21.72 -9.64
N ALA A 147 -19.30 -22.79 -10.00
CA ALA A 147 -19.30 -24.04 -9.25
C ALA A 147 -18.42 -24.01 -7.98
N LEU A 148 -17.40 -23.15 -7.95
CA LEU A 148 -16.53 -22.97 -6.79
C LEU A 148 -17.12 -21.94 -5.83
N CYS A 149 -16.81 -22.08 -4.54
CA CYS A 149 -17.16 -21.08 -3.54
C CYS A 149 -16.57 -19.71 -3.94
N ASP A 150 -17.40 -18.68 -3.88
CA ASP A 150 -17.01 -17.29 -4.16
C ASP A 150 -16.81 -16.46 -2.88
N ALA A 151 -17.04 -17.04 -1.70
CA ALA A 151 -16.73 -16.41 -0.42
C ALA A 151 -15.22 -16.33 -0.20
N GLU A 152 -14.80 -15.32 0.55
CA GLU A 152 -13.43 -15.28 1.08
C GLU A 152 -13.38 -16.12 2.36
N LEU A 153 -12.33 -16.92 2.53
CA LEU A 153 -12.17 -17.76 3.71
C LEU A 153 -12.18 -16.88 4.97
N GLY A 154 -13.06 -17.19 5.91
CA GLY A 154 -13.24 -16.44 7.15
C GLY A 154 -14.10 -15.18 7.05
N ASP A 155 -14.70 -14.90 5.89
CA ASP A 155 -15.73 -13.86 5.79
C ASP A 155 -17.07 -14.30 6.43
N ALA A 156 -18.03 -13.38 6.50
CA ALA A 156 -19.34 -13.64 7.11
C ALA A 156 -20.17 -14.71 6.36
N ARG A 157 -19.88 -15.00 5.09
CA ARG A 157 -20.55 -16.05 4.30
C ARG A 157 -19.88 -17.41 4.52
N CYS A 158 -18.58 -17.43 4.73
CA CYS A 158 -17.80 -18.62 5.06
C CYS A 158 -18.04 -19.06 6.52
N GLY A 159 -17.96 -18.13 7.47
CA GLY A 159 -18.24 -18.37 8.90
C GLY A 159 -17.14 -19.09 9.68
N VAL A 160 -16.04 -19.51 9.03
CA VAL A 160 -14.87 -20.11 9.69
C VAL A 160 -14.12 -19.04 10.49
N ASP A 161 -13.82 -19.30 11.76
CA ASP A 161 -13.00 -18.40 12.57
C ASP A 161 -11.50 -18.69 12.37
N LEU A 162 -10.85 -17.88 11.55
CA LEU A 162 -9.40 -17.97 11.30
C LEU A 162 -8.53 -17.50 12.47
N GLY A 163 -9.13 -17.03 13.56
CA GLY A 163 -8.45 -16.72 14.81
C GLY A 163 -8.05 -17.96 15.61
N GLU A 164 -8.68 -19.11 15.35
CA GLU A 164 -8.36 -20.36 16.03
C GLU A 164 -6.99 -20.91 15.64
N SER A 165 -6.33 -21.56 16.60
CA SER A 165 -5.01 -22.15 16.38
C SER A 165 -5.01 -23.26 15.33
N GLU A 166 -6.16 -23.87 15.02
CA GLU A 166 -6.27 -24.86 13.94
C GLU A 166 -6.00 -24.25 12.55
N PHE A 167 -6.30 -22.97 12.38
CA PHE A 167 -6.16 -22.27 11.09
C PHE A 167 -4.96 -21.32 11.05
N ARG A 168 -4.17 -21.26 12.13
CA ARG A 168 -3.12 -20.24 12.27
C ARG A 168 -1.89 -20.79 12.98
N ALA A 169 -0.73 -20.59 12.37
CA ALA A 169 0.55 -21.02 12.90
C ALA A 169 1.57 -19.90 12.90
N GLU A 170 2.36 -19.81 13.96
CA GLU A 170 3.59 -19.01 13.95
C GLU A 170 4.69 -19.82 13.28
N ALA A 171 5.39 -19.20 12.35
CA ALA A 171 6.45 -19.83 11.60
C ALA A 171 7.67 -18.92 11.47
N VAL A 172 8.82 -19.52 11.20
CA VAL A 172 10.08 -18.81 11.00
C VAL A 172 10.70 -19.28 9.70
N VAL A 173 11.26 -18.35 8.93
CA VAL A 173 12.04 -18.66 7.73
C VAL A 173 13.32 -19.36 8.16
N VAL A 174 13.53 -20.60 7.72
CA VAL A 174 14.77 -21.35 8.00
C VAL A 174 15.75 -21.30 6.84
N ASP A 175 15.27 -21.15 5.61
CA ASP A 175 16.10 -21.08 4.41
C ASP A 175 15.35 -20.40 3.24
N VAL A 176 16.07 -19.66 2.41
CA VAL A 176 15.52 -19.03 1.19
C VAL A 176 15.97 -19.85 -0.01
N ARG A 177 15.04 -20.64 -0.57
CA ARG A 177 15.36 -21.57 -1.66
C ARG A 177 15.54 -20.85 -2.98
N ASP A 178 14.64 -19.93 -3.26
CA ASP A 178 14.71 -19.02 -4.40
C ASP A 178 13.75 -17.84 -4.19
N ARG A 179 13.66 -16.99 -5.22
CA ARG A 179 12.81 -15.81 -5.28
C ARG A 179 11.34 -16.05 -4.92
N PHE A 180 10.79 -17.24 -5.14
CA PHE A 180 9.38 -17.56 -4.94
C PHE A 180 9.13 -18.64 -3.89
N ARG A 181 10.18 -19.19 -3.28
CA ARG A 181 10.07 -20.32 -2.33
C ARG A 181 10.96 -20.13 -1.13
N ILE A 182 10.37 -20.31 0.05
CA ILE A 182 11.07 -20.30 1.34
C ILE A 182 10.79 -21.61 2.07
N ALA A 183 11.77 -22.09 2.82
CA ALA A 183 11.57 -23.14 3.81
C ALA A 183 11.22 -22.51 5.16
N VAL A 184 10.28 -23.12 5.87
CA VAL A 184 9.80 -22.66 7.18
C VAL A 184 9.81 -23.78 8.21
N SER A 185 9.86 -23.39 9.48
CA SER A 185 9.57 -24.24 10.64
C SER A 185 8.43 -23.67 11.46
N GLY A 186 7.81 -24.45 12.33
CA GLY A 186 6.67 -24.06 13.18
C GLY A 186 5.30 -24.49 12.63
N VAL A 187 5.31 -25.23 11.52
CA VAL A 187 4.09 -25.70 10.82
C VAL A 187 4.05 -27.22 10.67
N GLU A 188 4.91 -27.94 11.37
CA GLU A 188 5.09 -29.40 11.26
C GLU A 188 3.83 -30.17 11.68
N ALA A 189 3.03 -29.58 12.59
CA ALA A 189 1.77 -30.14 13.07
C ALA A 189 0.65 -30.14 12.02
N TYR A 190 0.80 -29.38 10.92
CA TYR A 190 -0.22 -29.23 9.89
C TYR A 190 0.05 -30.17 8.72
N ALA A 191 -1.02 -30.57 8.03
CA ALA A 191 -0.90 -31.40 6.84
C ALA A 191 -0.27 -30.63 5.66
N GLU A 192 0.27 -31.37 4.70
CA GLU A 192 0.67 -30.79 3.41
C GLU A 192 -0.53 -30.03 2.80
N GLN A 193 -0.25 -28.92 2.11
CA GLN A 193 -1.23 -28.02 1.51
C GLN A 193 -2.18 -27.29 2.48
N TRP A 194 -2.07 -27.48 3.80
CA TRP A 194 -2.95 -26.77 4.77
C TRP A 194 -2.92 -25.24 4.61
N PHE A 195 -1.73 -24.68 4.40
CA PHE A 195 -1.54 -23.24 4.14
C PHE A 195 -1.57 -22.90 2.65
N GLY A 196 -1.74 -23.88 1.75
CA GLY A 196 -1.87 -23.65 0.32
C GLY A 196 -3.12 -22.84 0.01
N PHE A 197 -3.00 -21.82 -0.85
CA PHE A 197 -4.04 -20.81 -1.10
C PHE A 197 -4.39 -19.91 0.10
N GLY A 198 -3.62 -20.02 1.20
CA GLY A 198 -3.76 -19.21 2.39
C GLY A 198 -2.95 -17.91 2.30
N THR A 199 -2.62 -17.35 3.46
CA THR A 199 -1.82 -16.13 3.54
C THR A 199 -0.75 -16.23 4.61
N VAL A 200 0.32 -15.48 4.45
CA VAL A 200 1.28 -15.18 5.51
C VAL A 200 1.21 -13.71 5.87
N THR A 201 1.32 -13.40 7.16
CA THR A 201 1.52 -12.04 7.67
C THR A 201 2.88 -11.96 8.33
N TRP A 202 3.77 -11.15 7.78
CA TRP A 202 5.14 -10.98 8.25
C TRP A 202 5.17 -10.16 9.55
N GLN A 203 5.86 -10.69 10.56
CA GLN A 203 5.99 -10.04 11.88
C GLN A 203 7.30 -9.25 11.99
N THR A 204 8.35 -9.71 11.30
CA THR A 204 9.69 -9.09 11.33
C THR A 204 10.27 -8.94 9.93
N GLY A 205 11.50 -8.44 9.86
CA GLY A 205 12.23 -8.27 8.61
C GLY A 205 11.74 -7.08 7.79
N GLN A 206 12.24 -6.96 6.55
CA GLN A 206 11.87 -5.88 5.65
C GLN A 206 10.38 -5.92 5.25
N ARG A 207 9.82 -7.13 5.23
CA ARG A 207 8.40 -7.37 4.95
C ARG A 207 7.48 -7.16 6.15
N ALA A 208 7.97 -6.77 7.32
CA ALA A 208 7.14 -6.60 8.52
C ALA A 208 5.87 -5.78 8.23
N GLY A 209 4.71 -6.33 8.61
CA GLY A 209 3.38 -5.77 8.37
C GLY A 209 2.76 -6.11 7.01
N LEU A 210 3.53 -6.63 6.05
CA LEU A 210 3.03 -7.04 4.74
C LEU A 210 2.35 -8.41 4.82
N ARG A 211 1.49 -8.66 3.83
CA ARG A 211 0.79 -9.93 3.65
C ARG A 211 1.06 -10.49 2.26
N ASP A 212 1.33 -11.78 2.18
CA ASP A 212 1.53 -12.48 0.92
C ASP A 212 0.62 -13.70 0.82
N ARG A 213 0.12 -13.98 -0.39
CA ARG A 213 -0.67 -15.17 -0.66
C ARG A 213 0.24 -16.37 -0.88
N VAL A 214 -0.01 -17.43 -0.12
CA VAL A 214 0.66 -18.72 -0.31
C VAL A 214 -0.01 -19.44 -1.47
N VAL A 215 0.75 -19.80 -2.48
CA VAL A 215 0.28 -20.59 -3.63
C VAL A 215 0.32 -22.07 -3.32
N SER A 216 1.34 -22.52 -2.59
CA SER A 216 1.49 -23.93 -2.22
C SER A 216 2.20 -24.09 -0.87
N HIS A 217 1.84 -25.15 -0.16
CA HIS A 217 2.55 -25.63 1.03
C HIS A 217 2.95 -27.09 0.80
N GLN A 218 4.23 -27.35 0.57
CA GLN A 218 4.77 -28.69 0.29
C GLN A 218 5.65 -29.16 1.44
N ARG A 219 5.60 -30.46 1.75
CA ARG A 219 6.49 -31.09 2.71
C ARG A 219 7.50 -31.99 1.99
N LEU A 220 8.79 -31.63 2.04
CA LEU A 220 9.89 -32.41 1.48
C LEU A 220 10.75 -32.98 2.62
N GLY A 221 10.46 -34.22 3.01
CA GLY A 221 11.06 -34.82 4.21
C GLY A 221 10.53 -34.12 5.46
N GLU A 222 11.44 -33.58 6.28
CA GLU A 222 11.10 -32.82 7.50
C GLU A 222 11.05 -31.31 7.27
N VAL A 223 11.07 -30.85 6.00
CA VAL A 223 11.09 -29.42 5.67
C VAL A 223 9.79 -29.02 4.99
N ASP A 224 9.11 -28.02 5.56
CA ASP A 224 7.95 -27.38 4.97
C ASP A 224 8.37 -26.19 4.09
N ILE A 225 7.80 -26.12 2.89
CA ILE A 225 8.13 -25.13 1.87
C ILE A 225 6.86 -24.38 1.48
N PHE A 226 6.91 -23.06 1.61
CA PHE A 226 5.89 -22.16 1.09
C PHE A 226 6.30 -21.62 -0.27
N GLY A 227 5.40 -21.73 -1.24
CA GLY A 227 5.52 -21.12 -2.56
C GLY A 227 4.63 -19.89 -2.69
N PHE A 228 5.12 -18.86 -3.37
CA PHE A 228 4.43 -17.57 -3.55
C PHE A 228 4.30 -17.21 -5.04
N GLY A 229 3.27 -16.43 -5.37
CA GLY A 229 3.11 -15.84 -6.70
C GLY A 229 3.94 -14.56 -6.89
N ALA A 230 4.38 -13.95 -5.78
CA ALA A 230 5.22 -12.77 -5.74
C ALA A 230 6.65 -13.12 -5.31
N PRO A 231 7.66 -12.33 -5.69
CA PRO A 231 9.07 -12.62 -5.42
C PRO A 231 9.48 -12.37 -3.96
N VAL A 232 8.87 -13.09 -3.02
CA VAL A 232 9.09 -12.96 -1.57
C VAL A 232 10.55 -13.19 -1.16
N GLY A 233 11.24 -14.14 -1.80
CA GLY A 233 12.60 -14.54 -1.45
C GLY A 233 13.65 -13.43 -1.60
N ASP A 234 13.38 -12.39 -2.40
CA ASP A 234 14.27 -11.23 -2.54
C ASP A 234 14.30 -10.35 -1.28
N TRP A 235 13.29 -10.47 -0.41
CA TRP A 235 12.97 -9.50 0.65
C TRP A 235 12.98 -10.09 2.06
N VAL A 236 13.39 -11.36 2.21
CA VAL A 236 13.34 -12.09 3.47
C VAL A 236 14.65 -12.78 3.74
N VAL A 237 14.95 -13.00 5.02
CA VAL A 237 16.15 -13.71 5.45
C VAL A 237 15.79 -14.80 6.45
N THR A 238 16.69 -15.77 6.62
CA THR A 238 16.59 -16.75 7.70
C THR A 238 16.44 -16.04 9.05
N GLY A 239 15.47 -16.49 9.84
CA GLY A 239 15.11 -15.90 11.13
C GLY A 239 13.92 -14.95 11.09
N ASP A 240 13.44 -14.54 9.90
CA ASP A 240 12.23 -13.73 9.81
C ASP A 240 11.01 -14.52 10.29
N ALA A 241 10.22 -13.89 11.18
CA ALA A 241 9.02 -14.47 11.76
C ALA A 241 7.79 -14.06 10.94
N LEU A 242 6.88 -15.01 10.79
CA LEU A 242 5.61 -14.83 10.11
C LEU A 242 4.50 -15.61 10.81
N VAL A 243 3.27 -15.25 10.47
CA VAL A 243 2.09 -16.01 10.83
C VAL A 243 1.46 -16.53 9.56
N ALA A 244 1.35 -17.85 9.44
CA ALA A 244 0.64 -18.51 8.36
C ALA A 244 -0.82 -18.72 8.75
N THR A 245 -1.74 -18.39 7.86
CA THR A 245 -3.17 -18.66 7.98
C THR A 245 -3.58 -19.64 6.90
N ALA A 246 -4.40 -20.63 7.26
CA ALA A 246 -4.88 -21.69 6.40
C ALA A 246 -5.52 -21.16 5.11
N GLY A 247 -5.49 -21.98 4.07
CA GLY A 247 -6.07 -21.63 2.78
C GLY A 247 -7.30 -22.47 2.43
N CYS A 248 -7.99 -22.03 1.38
CA CYS A 248 -9.17 -22.70 0.85
C CYS A 248 -9.06 -22.81 -0.67
N ASP A 249 -9.20 -24.03 -1.19
CA ASP A 249 -9.25 -24.30 -2.63
C ASP A 249 -10.64 -24.04 -3.24
N ARG A 250 -11.59 -23.61 -2.40
CA ARG A 250 -12.97 -23.21 -2.73
C ARG A 250 -13.83 -24.36 -3.27
N ARG A 251 -13.43 -25.62 -3.09
CA ARG A 251 -14.22 -26.79 -3.51
C ARG A 251 -15.14 -27.24 -2.38
N LEU A 252 -16.32 -27.71 -2.73
CA LEU A 252 -17.29 -28.19 -1.74
C LEU A 252 -16.81 -29.45 -0.99
N ALA A 253 -15.98 -30.29 -1.62
CA ALA A 253 -15.52 -31.54 -1.02
C ALA A 253 -14.46 -31.35 0.09
N THR A 254 -13.84 -30.18 0.15
CA THR A 254 -12.77 -29.76 1.08
C THR A 254 -13.21 -28.62 1.99
N CYS A 255 -14.48 -28.20 1.88
CA CYS A 255 -15.12 -27.19 2.71
C CYS A 255 -15.59 -27.78 4.05
#